data_AF-A0A135T471-F1
#
_entry.id   AF-A0A135T471-F1
#
_cell.length_a   1.000
_cell.length_b   1.000
_cell.length_c   1.000
_cell.angle_alpha   90.00
_cell.angle_beta   90.00
_cell.angle_gamma   90.00
#
_symmetry.space_group_name_H-M   'P 1'
#
loop_
_entity.id
_entity.type
_entity.pdbx_description
1 polymer ?
#
loop_
_entity_poly.entity_id
_entity_poly.type
_entity_poly.pdbx_seq_one_letter_code
_entity_poly.pdbx_strand_id
1 'polypeptide(L)'
;MSKLRIRKDLATLYQDELDTLIRAFQHIISLKPDDKNSYFTTLGIMAFQHQQNALRSAPGCSNLALPYWNEWSNESMEKGLPDLFTQKDYKFKDGTSIPNPLFSYKLQEDVNDLDGQGKDSPDGHTKPKGYETVRYPYSGLVSSDFNTQTSEHNAEVNKLPPGKPTELLNGNVTRWLNLEVFKNYKGQEVDAGIAQNFKECLDAPNYTVFSNASSAQDWNKTKVRRDFDPVVVSLEEPHNSMHLAIGGFDVPHQKARNVYPFANGDMGENDTAAFDPVFFFHHCFIDYLFWKWQDSHNKSKQLDIIPGLDGTEGLSLDTALEPFTKEEITPGDTRPMTSNDVTNTADLGYDYPRPRGHFILPSPEFRQGPKLTATSINRARIRGSFVISTWAKGKDGQPDKLLDTKSVLSRWNTGSCENCQNYLDIESHRKLWGFSNDEALDTDFYALVHTRDNPEGIDTIGGNKIQADIATPQ
;
A
#
# COMPACT_ATOMS: atom_id res chain seq x y z
N MET A 1 -25.00 -16.83 -19.64
CA MET A 1 -24.03 -16.08 -18.83
C MET A 1 -22.64 -16.62 -19.16
N SER A 2 -21.70 -15.77 -19.55
CA SER A 2 -20.30 -16.18 -19.65
C SER A 2 -19.84 -16.64 -18.26
N LYS A 3 -18.98 -17.66 -18.21
CA LYS A 3 -18.41 -18.12 -16.95
C LYS A 3 -17.46 -17.03 -16.43
N LEU A 4 -17.71 -16.50 -15.23
CA LEU A 4 -16.83 -15.53 -14.58
C LEU A 4 -15.45 -16.16 -14.35
N ARG A 5 -14.40 -15.38 -14.60
CA ARG A 5 -13.03 -15.77 -14.24
C ARG A 5 -12.83 -15.54 -12.74
N ILE A 6 -12.16 -16.46 -12.06
CA ILE A 6 -11.94 -16.35 -10.62
C ILE A 6 -10.50 -15.91 -10.36
N ARG A 7 -10.32 -14.73 -9.74
CA ARG A 7 -9.03 -14.30 -9.21
C ARG A 7 -8.74 -15.08 -7.93
N LYS A 8 -7.65 -15.85 -7.93
CA LYS A 8 -7.28 -16.73 -6.81
C LYS A 8 -6.15 -16.11 -5.99
N ASP A 9 -6.02 -16.58 -4.76
CA ASP A 9 -4.80 -16.37 -3.97
C ASP A 9 -3.62 -16.99 -4.73
N LEU A 10 -2.56 -16.21 -4.92
CA LEU A 10 -1.33 -16.62 -5.59
C LEU A 10 -0.76 -17.91 -5.00
N ALA A 11 -0.83 -18.07 -3.68
CA ALA A 11 -0.32 -19.25 -2.96
C ALA A 11 -1.11 -20.54 -3.28
N THR A 12 -2.30 -20.41 -3.88
CA THR A 12 -3.18 -21.55 -4.22
C THR A 12 -3.13 -21.96 -5.69
N LEU A 13 -2.35 -21.26 -6.51
CA LEU A 13 -2.22 -21.58 -7.94
C LEU A 13 -1.47 -22.90 -8.16
N TYR A 14 -1.97 -23.70 -9.09
CA TYR A 14 -1.21 -24.87 -9.57
C TYR A 14 -0.05 -24.44 -10.48
N GLN A 15 0.95 -25.31 -10.65
CA GLN A 15 2.11 -25.04 -11.49
C GLN A 15 1.73 -24.60 -12.92
N ASP A 16 0.73 -25.23 -13.54
CA ASP A 16 0.29 -24.87 -14.90
C ASP A 16 -0.32 -23.44 -14.95
N GLU A 17 -0.95 -23.00 -13.85
CA GLU A 17 -1.49 -21.64 -13.72
C GLU A 17 -0.38 -20.62 -13.53
N LEU A 18 0.65 -20.96 -12.73
CA LEU A 18 1.85 -20.14 -12.57
C LEU A 18 2.64 -20.03 -13.89
N ASP A 19 2.84 -21.14 -14.61
CA ASP A 19 3.49 -21.15 -15.93
C ASP A 19 2.74 -20.22 -16.91
N THR A 20 1.40 -20.25 -16.89
CA THR A 20 0.56 -19.38 -17.72
C THR A 20 0.71 -17.90 -17.34
N LEU A 21 0.72 -17.60 -16.03
CA LEU A 21 0.92 -16.26 -15.50
C LEU A 21 2.27 -15.68 -15.93
N ILE A 22 3.34 -16.46 -15.77
CA ILE A 22 4.70 -16.04 -16.13
C ILE A 22 4.82 -15.79 -17.64
N ARG A 23 4.23 -16.65 -18.48
CA ARG A 23 4.19 -16.43 -19.93
C ARG A 23 3.42 -15.16 -20.30
N ALA A 24 2.32 -14.87 -19.60
CA ALA A 24 1.55 -13.65 -19.83
C ALA A 24 2.35 -12.37 -19.51
N PHE A 25 3.02 -12.34 -18.35
CA PHE A 25 3.85 -11.21 -17.96
C PHE A 25 5.07 -11.05 -18.87
N GLN A 26 5.75 -12.15 -19.22
CA GLN A 26 6.84 -12.14 -20.18
C GLN A 26 6.40 -11.55 -21.53
N HIS A 27 5.20 -11.90 -22.00
CA HIS A 27 4.66 -11.38 -23.25
C HIS A 27 4.48 -9.86 -23.19
N ILE A 28 3.74 -9.34 -22.21
CA ILE A 28 3.44 -7.89 -22.15
C ILE A 28 4.69 -7.03 -21.89
N ILE A 29 5.68 -7.54 -21.15
CA ILE A 29 6.97 -6.88 -20.94
C ILE A 29 7.80 -6.85 -22.24
N SER A 30 7.63 -7.85 -23.11
CA SER A 30 8.34 -7.91 -24.41
C SER A 30 7.73 -7.05 -25.51
N LEU A 31 6.47 -6.61 -25.35
CA LEU A 31 5.81 -5.73 -26.30
C LEU A 31 6.51 -4.37 -26.35
N LYS A 32 6.39 -3.69 -27.48
CA LYS A 32 6.99 -2.36 -27.64
C LYS A 32 6.25 -1.32 -26.78
N PRO A 33 6.94 -0.27 -26.30
CA PRO A 33 6.34 0.78 -25.44
C PRO A 33 5.15 1.54 -26.02
N ASP A 34 4.97 1.50 -27.35
CA ASP A 34 3.85 2.11 -28.08
C ASP A 34 2.67 1.15 -28.30
N ASP A 35 2.82 -0.13 -27.96
CA ASP A 35 1.72 -1.10 -27.96
C ASP A 35 0.82 -0.87 -26.75
N LYS A 36 -0.47 -0.68 -26.98
CA LYS A 36 -1.48 -0.45 -25.93
C LYS A 36 -1.56 -1.54 -24.86
N ASN A 37 -1.07 -2.75 -25.13
CA ASN A 37 -1.02 -3.86 -24.19
C ASN A 37 0.40 -4.07 -23.60
N SER A 38 1.37 -3.23 -23.95
CA SER A 38 2.69 -3.33 -23.36
C SER A 38 2.64 -3.00 -21.88
N TYR A 39 3.51 -3.66 -21.11
CA TYR A 39 3.66 -3.36 -19.69
C TYR A 39 3.91 -1.86 -19.51
N PHE A 40 4.83 -1.27 -20.28
CA PHE A 40 5.14 0.17 -20.24
C PHE A 40 3.92 1.08 -20.42
N THR A 41 3.05 0.81 -21.41
CA THR A 41 1.85 1.63 -21.64
C THR A 41 0.80 1.43 -20.55
N THR A 42 0.60 0.19 -20.09
CA THR A 42 -0.37 -0.11 -19.03
C THR A 42 0.01 0.51 -17.68
N LEU A 43 1.31 0.76 -17.45
CA LEU A 43 1.83 1.45 -16.28
C LEU A 43 1.46 2.93 -16.23
N GLY A 44 1.59 3.64 -17.35
CA GLY A 44 1.25 5.07 -17.44
C GLY A 44 -0.23 5.39 -17.20
N ILE A 45 -1.07 4.35 -17.20
CA ILE A 45 -2.51 4.44 -17.00
C ILE A 45 -2.91 3.89 -15.60
N MET A 46 -2.00 3.25 -14.85
CA MET A 46 -2.22 2.67 -13.51
C MET A 46 -3.53 1.85 -13.37
N ALA A 47 -3.97 1.19 -14.45
CA ALA A 47 -5.26 0.48 -14.46
C ALA A 47 -5.14 -1.02 -14.28
N PHE A 48 -5.83 -1.51 -13.27
CA PHE A 48 -5.95 -2.93 -13.00
C PHE A 48 -6.65 -3.72 -14.12
N GLN A 49 -7.71 -3.17 -14.70
CA GLN A 49 -8.47 -3.81 -15.77
C GLN A 49 -7.68 -3.86 -17.09
N HIS A 50 -6.93 -2.79 -17.42
CA HIS A 50 -6.09 -2.77 -18.62
C HIS A 50 -4.92 -3.75 -18.49
N GLN A 51 -4.28 -3.83 -17.32
CA GLN A 51 -3.26 -4.85 -17.06
C GLN A 51 -3.81 -6.27 -17.27
N GLN A 52 -4.98 -6.60 -16.70
CA GLN A 52 -5.56 -7.92 -16.92
C GLN A 52 -5.95 -8.16 -18.38
N ASN A 53 -6.42 -7.15 -19.11
CA ASN A 53 -6.71 -7.26 -20.54
C ASN A 53 -5.43 -7.50 -21.35
N ALA A 54 -4.36 -6.80 -21.02
CA ALA A 54 -3.04 -6.95 -21.62
C ALA A 54 -2.47 -8.35 -21.37
N LEU A 55 -2.52 -8.86 -20.14
CA LEU A 55 -2.08 -10.24 -19.84
C LEU A 55 -2.84 -11.29 -20.67
N ARG A 56 -4.13 -11.04 -20.95
CA ARG A 56 -4.97 -11.93 -21.76
C ARG A 56 -4.72 -11.84 -23.27
N SER A 57 -3.97 -10.84 -23.74
CA SER A 57 -3.54 -10.76 -25.14
C SER A 57 -2.47 -11.80 -25.47
N ALA A 58 -1.75 -12.29 -24.44
CA ALA A 58 -0.73 -13.31 -24.60
C ALA A 58 -1.30 -14.64 -25.13
N PRO A 59 -0.61 -15.32 -26.07
CA PRO A 59 -1.06 -16.60 -26.62
C PRO A 59 -1.32 -17.64 -25.52
N GLY A 60 -2.54 -18.18 -25.48
CA GLY A 60 -2.95 -19.19 -24.48
C GLY A 60 -3.46 -18.62 -23.15
N CYS A 61 -3.41 -17.31 -22.94
CA CYS A 61 -3.75 -16.66 -21.67
C CYS A 61 -5.13 -16.00 -21.65
N SER A 62 -6.00 -16.23 -22.64
CA SER A 62 -7.30 -15.55 -22.78
C SER A 62 -8.26 -15.71 -21.59
N ASN A 63 -8.10 -16.79 -20.82
CA ASN A 63 -8.89 -17.08 -19.62
C ASN A 63 -8.21 -16.67 -18.31
N LEU A 64 -7.03 -16.05 -18.36
CA LEU A 64 -6.27 -15.68 -17.18
C LEU A 64 -7.02 -14.66 -16.32
N ALA A 65 -7.05 -14.91 -15.02
CA ALA A 65 -7.38 -13.95 -13.99
C ALA A 65 -6.10 -13.64 -13.20
N LEU A 66 -5.78 -12.36 -13.06
CA LEU A 66 -4.65 -11.90 -12.27
C LEU A 66 -4.87 -12.35 -10.81
N PRO A 67 -4.02 -13.23 -10.25
CA PRO A 67 -4.16 -13.61 -8.84
C PRO A 67 -3.82 -12.43 -7.93
N TYR A 68 -4.23 -12.54 -6.67
CA TYR A 68 -3.85 -11.60 -5.62
C TYR A 68 -2.79 -12.20 -4.71
N TRP A 69 -1.90 -11.36 -4.20
CA TRP A 69 -1.01 -11.74 -3.11
C TRP A 69 -1.74 -11.53 -1.78
N ASN A 70 -2.00 -12.62 -1.06
CA ASN A 70 -2.71 -12.55 0.21
C ASN A 70 -1.79 -12.07 1.35
N GLU A 71 -1.76 -10.76 1.59
CA GLU A 71 -0.75 -10.10 2.44
C GLU A 71 -0.91 -10.35 3.94
N TRP A 72 -2.12 -10.62 4.42
CA TRP A 72 -2.37 -11.00 5.82
C TRP A 72 -2.41 -12.53 6.04
N SER A 73 -1.99 -13.33 5.07
CA SER A 73 -1.92 -14.79 5.25
C SER A 73 -0.83 -15.15 6.24
N ASN A 74 -0.95 -16.29 6.92
CA ASN A 74 0.10 -16.76 7.83
C ASN A 74 1.45 -16.86 7.10
N GLU A 75 1.45 -17.30 5.84
CA GLU A 75 2.67 -17.36 5.05
C GLU A 75 3.30 -15.99 4.82
N SER A 76 2.52 -14.97 4.43
CA SER A 76 3.03 -13.60 4.25
C SER A 76 3.52 -13.00 5.57
N MET A 77 2.79 -13.20 6.68
CA MET A 77 3.17 -12.72 8.01
C MET A 77 4.44 -13.40 8.54
N GLU A 78 4.70 -14.66 8.18
CA GLU A 78 5.89 -15.40 8.59
C GLU A 78 7.10 -15.18 7.66
N LYS A 79 6.87 -15.08 6.35
CA LYS A 79 7.93 -15.14 5.33
C LYS A 79 8.09 -13.88 4.48
N GLY A 80 7.14 -12.94 4.51
CA GLY A 80 7.16 -11.72 3.70
C GLY A 80 6.61 -11.95 2.29
N LEU A 81 7.32 -11.50 1.26
CA LEU A 81 6.88 -11.65 -0.13
C LEU A 81 6.95 -13.13 -0.56
N PRO A 82 5.99 -13.60 -1.36
CA PRO A 82 6.10 -14.86 -2.07
C PRO A 82 7.39 -14.96 -2.89
N ASP A 83 8.01 -16.15 -2.91
CA ASP A 83 9.26 -16.40 -3.63
C ASP A 83 9.20 -16.02 -5.12
N LEU A 84 7.99 -16.08 -5.71
CA LEU A 84 7.72 -15.65 -7.08
C LEU A 84 8.14 -14.19 -7.36
N PHE A 85 8.20 -13.33 -6.33
CA PHE A 85 8.62 -11.94 -6.48
C PHE A 85 10.10 -11.73 -6.15
N THR A 86 10.79 -12.71 -5.58
CA THR A 86 12.17 -12.54 -5.08
C THR A 86 13.18 -13.46 -5.76
N GLN A 87 12.73 -14.50 -6.47
CA GLN A 87 13.58 -15.34 -7.31
C GLN A 87 13.92 -14.65 -8.64
N LYS A 88 15.19 -14.71 -9.04
CA LYS A 88 15.70 -14.09 -10.28
C LYS A 88 15.30 -14.85 -11.54
N ASP A 89 15.18 -16.17 -11.43
CA ASP A 89 14.82 -17.05 -12.53
C ASP A 89 13.56 -17.83 -12.18
N TYR A 90 12.70 -18.04 -13.18
CA TYR A 90 11.52 -18.91 -13.08
C TYR A 90 11.77 -20.19 -13.85
N LYS A 91 11.48 -21.34 -13.23
CA LYS A 91 11.55 -22.66 -13.88
C LYS A 91 10.15 -23.19 -14.15
N PHE A 92 9.84 -23.40 -15.43
CA PHE A 92 8.59 -23.97 -15.90
C PHE A 92 8.51 -25.47 -15.60
N LYS A 93 7.30 -26.01 -15.63
CA LYS A 93 7.04 -27.44 -15.43
C LYS A 93 7.75 -28.35 -16.45
N ASP A 94 7.95 -27.86 -17.67
CA ASP A 94 8.68 -28.56 -18.74
C ASP A 94 10.20 -28.59 -18.53
N GLY A 95 10.70 -27.93 -17.47
CA GLY A 95 12.10 -27.87 -17.10
C GLY A 95 12.86 -26.70 -17.71
N THR A 96 12.25 -25.91 -18.61
CA THR A 96 12.85 -24.68 -19.15
C THR A 96 12.88 -23.57 -18.09
N SER A 97 13.81 -22.63 -18.24
CA SER A 97 13.97 -21.50 -17.32
C SER A 97 14.15 -20.19 -18.07
N ILE A 98 13.62 -19.10 -17.49
CA ILE A 98 13.76 -17.73 -17.98
C ILE A 98 14.09 -16.79 -16.81
N PRO A 99 14.66 -15.60 -17.08
CA PRO A 99 14.62 -14.51 -16.11
C PRO A 99 13.17 -14.23 -15.70
N ASN A 100 12.92 -14.14 -14.41
CA ASN A 100 11.58 -14.02 -13.86
C ASN A 100 11.01 -12.61 -14.12
N PRO A 101 9.94 -12.47 -14.92
CA PRO A 101 9.35 -11.16 -15.24
C PRO A 101 8.67 -10.48 -14.04
N LEU A 102 8.51 -11.19 -12.91
CA LEU A 102 7.90 -10.66 -11.68
C LEU A 102 8.93 -10.23 -10.62
N PHE A 103 10.22 -10.48 -10.88
CA PHE A 103 11.30 -10.08 -9.98
C PHE A 103 11.50 -8.56 -9.98
N SER A 104 11.56 -7.97 -11.17
CA SER A 104 11.79 -6.56 -11.45
C SER A 104 11.31 -6.22 -12.87
N TYR A 105 11.18 -4.94 -13.19
CA TYR A 105 10.94 -4.47 -14.54
C TYR A 105 12.06 -3.56 -15.01
N LYS A 106 12.54 -3.79 -16.25
CA LYS A 106 13.52 -2.93 -16.91
C LYS A 106 12.83 -1.98 -17.87
N LEU A 107 12.95 -0.69 -17.62
CA LEU A 107 12.34 0.37 -18.43
C LEU A 107 12.83 0.31 -19.88
N GLN A 108 11.86 0.37 -20.79
CA GLN A 108 12.11 0.35 -22.23
C GLN A 108 12.33 1.75 -22.82
N GLU A 109 11.83 2.80 -22.16
CA GLU A 109 12.03 4.21 -22.50
C GLU A 109 12.31 5.02 -21.25
N ASP A 110 12.76 6.27 -21.43
CA ASP A 110 12.92 7.23 -20.34
C ASP A 110 11.56 7.59 -19.73
N VAL A 111 11.52 7.70 -18.42
CA VAL A 111 10.43 8.31 -17.66
C VAL A 111 10.97 9.64 -17.17
N ASN A 112 10.52 10.73 -17.78
CA ASN A 112 11.02 12.05 -17.47
C ASN A 112 10.04 12.74 -16.51
N ASP A 113 10.50 13.01 -15.29
CA ASP A 113 9.84 13.95 -14.39
C ASP A 113 10.66 15.23 -14.45
N LEU A 114 10.25 16.15 -15.33
CA LEU A 114 10.98 17.39 -15.57
C LEU A 114 10.27 18.54 -14.90
N ASP A 115 11.05 19.44 -14.32
CA ASP A 115 10.56 20.74 -13.92
C ASP A 115 10.02 21.51 -15.15
N GLY A 116 9.22 22.56 -14.91
CA GLY A 116 8.70 23.41 -15.97
C GLY A 116 9.76 24.13 -16.82
N GLN A 117 11.05 23.87 -16.60
CA GLN A 117 12.20 24.39 -17.33
C GLN A 117 12.98 23.29 -18.07
N GLY A 118 12.49 22.04 -18.05
CA GLY A 118 13.07 20.91 -18.79
C GLY A 118 14.29 20.26 -18.13
N LYS A 119 14.54 20.52 -16.84
CA LYS A 119 15.53 19.80 -16.02
C LYS A 119 14.87 18.72 -15.20
N ASP A 120 15.61 17.69 -14.78
CA ASP A 120 15.10 16.72 -13.81
C ASP A 120 14.52 17.44 -12.59
N SER A 121 13.30 17.07 -12.24
CA SER A 121 12.70 17.47 -10.98
C SER A 121 13.62 17.00 -9.83
N PRO A 122 13.83 17.83 -8.80
CA PRO A 122 14.72 17.52 -7.67
C PRO A 122 14.18 16.40 -6.75
N ASP A 123 13.11 15.73 -7.15
CA ASP A 123 12.46 14.62 -6.45
C ASP A 123 13.05 13.24 -6.74
N GLY A 124 13.83 13.09 -7.82
CA GLY A 124 14.50 11.82 -8.12
C GLY A 124 13.68 10.80 -8.91
N HIS A 125 12.56 11.23 -9.52
CA HIS A 125 11.66 10.34 -10.24
C HIS A 125 11.96 10.18 -11.73
N THR A 126 12.81 11.04 -12.33
CA THR A 126 13.36 10.73 -13.64
C THR A 126 14.07 9.37 -13.61
N LYS A 127 13.64 8.44 -14.46
CA LYS A 127 14.26 7.14 -14.67
C LYS A 127 14.74 7.02 -16.11
N PRO A 128 16.04 6.80 -16.36
CA PRO A 128 16.52 6.60 -17.71
C PRO A 128 16.08 5.25 -18.26
N LYS A 129 15.98 5.15 -19.59
CA LYS A 129 15.85 3.91 -20.33
C LYS A 129 16.88 2.89 -19.85
N GLY A 130 16.40 1.68 -19.56
CA GLY A 130 17.22 0.59 -19.06
C GLY A 130 17.43 0.58 -17.54
N TYR A 131 16.90 1.55 -16.79
CA TYR A 131 16.74 1.42 -15.34
C TYR A 131 15.88 0.20 -15.01
N GLU A 132 16.25 -0.49 -13.95
CA GLU A 132 15.57 -1.69 -13.46
C GLU A 132 14.97 -1.37 -12.09
N THR A 133 13.67 -1.63 -11.92
CA THR A 133 12.97 -1.33 -10.67
C THR A 133 13.59 -2.08 -9.52
N VAL A 134 13.69 -1.43 -8.37
CA VAL A 134 14.27 -2.00 -7.17
C VAL A 134 13.34 -1.87 -5.97
N ARG A 135 13.48 -2.82 -5.04
CA ARG A 135 12.81 -2.81 -3.74
C ARG A 135 13.86 -2.64 -2.65
N TYR A 136 13.43 -2.43 -1.41
CA TYR A 136 14.34 -2.47 -0.27
C TYR A 136 15.20 -3.75 -0.28
N PRO A 137 16.50 -3.68 0.05
CA PRO A 137 17.26 -2.53 0.59
C PRO A 137 17.94 -1.64 -0.46
N TYR A 138 17.65 -1.80 -1.75
CA TYR A 138 18.25 -1.00 -2.81
C TYR A 138 17.63 0.40 -2.91
N SER A 139 18.35 1.34 -3.53
CA SER A 139 17.88 2.68 -3.88
C SER A 139 17.58 2.78 -5.36
N GLY A 140 16.43 3.33 -5.69
CA GLY A 140 15.99 3.63 -7.05
C GLY A 140 16.14 5.09 -7.45
N LEU A 141 16.53 6.01 -6.57
CA LEU A 141 16.64 7.45 -6.92
C LEU A 141 17.83 7.70 -7.84
N VAL A 142 17.58 7.85 -9.14
CA VAL A 142 18.62 7.88 -10.19
C VAL A 142 18.60 9.15 -11.02
N SER A 143 17.87 10.20 -10.59
CA SER A 143 18.02 11.53 -11.20
C SER A 143 19.44 12.06 -11.02
N SER A 144 19.77 13.14 -11.73
CA SER A 144 21.09 13.78 -11.67
C SER A 144 21.62 14.00 -10.25
N ASP A 145 20.75 14.35 -9.31
CA ASP A 145 21.12 14.73 -7.95
C ASP A 145 21.46 13.53 -7.05
N PHE A 146 20.91 12.35 -7.35
CA PHE A 146 21.04 11.14 -6.53
C PHE A 146 21.86 10.02 -7.17
N ASN A 147 22.14 10.10 -8.48
CA ASN A 147 22.76 9.01 -9.24
C ASN A 147 24.06 8.46 -8.61
N THR A 148 24.98 9.34 -8.19
CA THR A 148 26.23 8.93 -7.53
C THR A 148 25.96 8.22 -6.21
N GLN A 149 25.14 8.80 -5.34
CA GLN A 149 24.81 8.24 -4.03
C GLN A 149 24.10 6.89 -4.15
N THR A 150 23.16 6.76 -5.09
CA THR A 150 22.46 5.51 -5.39
C THR A 150 23.40 4.44 -5.93
N SER A 151 24.33 4.81 -6.80
CA SER A 151 25.33 3.88 -7.34
C SER A 151 26.25 3.34 -6.24
N GLU A 152 26.74 4.20 -5.35
CA GLU A 152 27.57 3.81 -4.21
C GLU A 152 26.79 2.93 -3.23
N HIS A 153 25.56 3.33 -2.89
CA HIS A 153 24.66 2.57 -2.02
C HIS A 153 24.41 1.15 -2.55
N ASN A 154 23.97 1.05 -3.80
CA ASN A 154 23.67 -0.24 -4.43
C ASN A 154 24.92 -1.11 -4.59
N ALA A 155 26.11 -0.50 -4.76
CA ALA A 155 27.38 -1.23 -4.76
C ALA A 155 27.67 -1.86 -3.38
N GLU A 156 27.37 -1.17 -2.28
CA GLU A 156 27.47 -1.77 -0.93
C GLU A 156 26.45 -2.90 -0.73
N VAL A 157 25.19 -2.72 -1.17
CA VAL A 157 24.17 -3.79 -1.10
C VAL A 157 24.65 -5.03 -1.85
N ASN A 158 25.26 -4.86 -3.02
CA ASN A 158 25.76 -5.96 -3.85
C ASN A 158 26.95 -6.72 -3.24
N LYS A 159 27.61 -6.19 -2.21
CA LYS A 159 28.66 -6.90 -1.45
C LYS A 159 28.08 -7.84 -0.39
N LEU A 160 26.79 -7.71 -0.06
CA LEU A 160 26.14 -8.59 0.90
C LEU A 160 26.13 -10.05 0.39
N PRO A 161 26.11 -11.05 1.29
CA PRO A 161 26.02 -12.45 0.91
C PRO A 161 24.81 -12.73 -0.01
N PRO A 162 24.92 -13.71 -0.94
CA PRO A 162 23.78 -14.12 -1.76
C PRO A 162 22.54 -14.42 -0.91
N GLY A 163 21.39 -13.89 -1.31
CA GLY A 163 20.12 -14.03 -0.58
C GLY A 163 19.91 -13.04 0.57
N LYS A 164 20.97 -12.36 1.05
CA LYS A 164 20.82 -11.38 2.15
C LYS A 164 19.94 -10.18 1.81
N PRO A 165 19.96 -9.59 0.59
CA PRO A 165 19.01 -8.54 0.23
C PRO A 165 17.55 -9.00 0.32
N THR A 166 17.25 -10.22 -0.11
CA THR A 166 15.91 -10.82 0.00
C THR A 166 15.51 -11.05 1.46
N GLU A 167 16.42 -11.53 2.29
CA GLU A 167 16.20 -11.68 3.74
C GLU A 167 15.88 -10.33 4.40
N LEU A 168 16.59 -9.27 4.01
CA LEU A 168 16.32 -7.91 4.48
C LEU A 168 14.93 -7.44 4.04
N LEU A 169 14.56 -7.58 2.76
CA LEU A 169 13.23 -7.25 2.24
C LEU A 169 12.11 -7.96 2.97
N ASN A 170 12.18 -9.28 3.05
CA ASN A 170 11.18 -10.09 3.72
C ASN A 170 11.15 -9.80 5.22
N GLY A 171 12.30 -9.56 5.84
CA GLY A 171 12.39 -9.09 7.22
C GLY A 171 11.68 -7.75 7.41
N ASN A 172 11.79 -6.80 6.47
CA ASN A 172 11.10 -5.53 6.54
C ASN A 172 9.59 -5.70 6.37
N VAL A 173 9.14 -6.45 5.37
CA VAL A 173 7.72 -6.70 5.12
C VAL A 173 7.07 -7.44 6.29
N THR A 174 7.70 -8.48 6.83
CA THR A 174 7.20 -9.19 8.02
C THR A 174 7.20 -8.30 9.24
N ARG A 175 8.22 -7.44 9.44
CA ARG A 175 8.16 -6.41 10.47
C ARG A 175 6.93 -5.55 10.29
N TRP A 176 6.70 -4.92 9.15
CA TRP A 176 5.53 -4.06 8.91
C TRP A 176 4.18 -4.76 9.06
N LEU A 177 4.04 -5.97 8.52
CA LEU A 177 2.84 -6.79 8.70
C LEU A 177 2.55 -7.06 10.18
N ASN A 178 3.62 -7.22 10.97
CA ASN A 178 3.53 -7.65 12.35
C ASN A 178 3.71 -6.54 13.39
N LEU A 179 4.36 -5.39 13.09
CA LEU A 179 5.30 -4.52 13.87
C LEU A 179 4.93 -4.11 15.31
N GLU A 180 3.95 -4.73 15.93
CA GLU A 180 4.20 -5.79 16.92
C GLU A 180 3.02 -5.94 17.85
N VAL A 181 2.47 -7.13 17.80
CA VAL A 181 1.52 -7.67 18.74
C VAL A 181 1.93 -7.31 20.18
N PHE A 182 1.09 -6.60 20.92
CA PHE A 182 1.41 -6.26 22.31
C PHE A 182 0.56 -7.01 23.30
N LYS A 183 1.13 -7.31 24.47
CA LYS A 183 0.36 -7.83 25.59
C LYS A 183 -0.40 -6.70 26.26
N ASN A 184 -1.73 -6.75 26.26
CA ASN A 184 -2.56 -5.83 27.02
C ASN A 184 -2.39 -6.05 28.55
N TYR A 185 -3.04 -5.24 29.38
CA TYR A 185 -3.01 -5.35 30.85
C TYR A 185 -3.47 -6.72 31.42
N LYS A 186 -4.06 -7.59 30.60
CA LYS A 186 -4.44 -8.97 30.94
C LYS A 186 -3.45 -10.02 30.40
N GLY A 187 -2.33 -9.59 29.81
CA GLY A 187 -1.34 -10.46 29.19
C GLY A 187 -1.74 -11.02 27.82
N GLN A 188 -2.84 -10.54 27.21
CA GLN A 188 -3.30 -11.01 25.91
C GLN A 188 -2.60 -10.26 24.79
N GLU A 189 -2.10 -11.01 23.82
CA GLU A 189 -1.51 -10.50 22.58
C GLU A 189 -2.59 -9.80 21.72
N VAL A 190 -2.35 -8.54 21.38
CA VAL A 190 -3.19 -7.66 20.55
C VAL A 190 -2.39 -7.28 19.32
N ASP A 191 -2.82 -7.71 18.15
CA ASP A 191 -2.19 -7.38 16.88
C ASP A 191 -2.29 -5.86 16.62
N ALA A 192 -1.16 -5.21 16.32
CA ALA A 192 -1.09 -3.78 16.01
C ALA A 192 -0.54 -3.47 14.59
N GLY A 193 -0.10 -4.50 13.86
CA GLY A 193 0.50 -4.35 12.52
C GLY A 193 -0.51 -4.22 11.38
N ILE A 194 -0.01 -4.00 10.16
CA ILE A 194 -0.82 -3.82 8.93
C ILE A 194 -1.84 -4.96 8.74
N ALA A 195 -1.47 -6.20 9.08
CA ALA A 195 -2.37 -7.34 8.94
C ALA A 195 -3.67 -7.18 9.77
N GLN A 196 -3.60 -6.50 10.90
CA GLN A 196 -4.77 -6.15 11.70
C GLN A 196 -5.55 -5.00 11.05
N ASN A 197 -4.88 -3.98 10.52
CA ASN A 197 -5.53 -2.86 9.82
C ASN A 197 -6.35 -3.33 8.61
N PHE A 198 -5.88 -4.34 7.88
CA PHE A 198 -6.68 -4.98 6.82
C PHE A 198 -7.96 -5.66 7.35
N LYS A 199 -7.96 -6.15 8.60
CA LYS A 199 -9.17 -6.73 9.24
C LYS A 199 -10.09 -5.63 9.71
N GLU A 200 -9.55 -4.62 10.39
CA GLU A 200 -10.30 -3.48 10.94
C GLU A 200 -10.97 -2.64 9.85
N CYS A 201 -10.34 -2.48 8.68
CA CYS A 201 -10.95 -1.74 7.58
C CYS A 201 -12.22 -2.41 7.06
N LEU A 202 -12.34 -3.75 7.17
CA LEU A 202 -13.57 -4.44 6.77
C LEU A 202 -14.76 -4.10 7.67
N ASP A 203 -14.55 -3.53 8.86
CA ASP A 203 -15.62 -3.09 9.76
C ASP A 203 -16.04 -1.62 9.52
N ALA A 204 -15.43 -0.94 8.54
CA ALA A 204 -15.75 0.45 8.23
C ALA A 204 -17.24 0.60 7.85
N PRO A 205 -18.00 1.51 8.49
CA PRO A 205 -19.47 1.48 8.46
C PRO A 205 -20.09 1.95 7.15
N ASN A 206 -19.33 2.60 6.27
CA ASN A 206 -19.79 3.10 4.98
C ASN A 206 -18.62 3.23 4.00
N TYR A 207 -18.95 3.32 2.71
CA TYR A 207 -17.95 3.36 1.64
C TYR A 207 -17.01 4.57 1.74
N THR A 208 -17.52 5.74 2.13
CA THR A 208 -16.72 6.97 2.19
C THR A 208 -15.53 6.82 3.12
N VAL A 209 -15.75 6.40 4.36
CA VAL A 209 -14.67 6.21 5.35
C VAL A 209 -13.89 4.91 5.16
N PHE A 210 -14.47 3.93 4.47
CA PHE A 210 -13.76 2.73 4.02
C PHE A 210 -12.74 3.07 2.93
N SER A 211 -13.11 3.92 1.98
CA SER A 211 -12.38 4.10 0.72
C SER A 211 -11.03 4.81 0.87
N ASN A 212 -10.95 5.86 1.70
CA ASN A 212 -9.80 6.76 1.73
C ASN A 212 -9.47 7.29 3.14
N ALA A 213 -8.20 7.59 3.36
CA ALA A 213 -7.63 8.02 4.63
C ALA A 213 -8.11 9.42 5.06
N SER A 214 -8.38 10.33 4.12
CA SER A 214 -8.88 11.68 4.43
C SER A 214 -10.28 11.64 5.05
N SER A 215 -11.20 10.89 4.44
CA SER A 215 -12.55 10.69 4.97
C SER A 215 -12.55 9.97 6.31
N ALA A 216 -11.70 8.95 6.47
CA ALA A 216 -11.55 8.26 7.76
C ALA A 216 -11.01 9.19 8.85
N GLN A 217 -10.00 10.02 8.53
CA GLN A 217 -9.46 11.02 9.45
C GLN A 217 -10.54 12.01 9.90
N ASP A 218 -11.25 12.64 8.96
CA ASP A 218 -12.30 13.61 9.30
C ASP A 218 -13.45 12.97 10.10
N TRP A 219 -13.84 11.73 9.75
CA TRP A 219 -14.80 10.97 10.55
C TRP A 219 -14.31 10.71 11.98
N ASN A 220 -13.07 10.27 12.13
CA ASN A 220 -12.44 10.01 13.43
C ASN A 220 -12.25 11.28 14.25
N LYS A 221 -12.10 12.43 13.61
CA LYS A 221 -12.04 13.74 14.26
C LYS A 221 -13.41 14.23 14.71
N THR A 222 -14.42 14.14 13.84
CA THR A 222 -15.69 14.85 14.02
C THR A 222 -16.81 14.01 14.60
N LYS A 223 -16.84 12.69 14.34
CA LYS A 223 -17.93 11.78 14.71
C LYS A 223 -17.57 10.83 15.85
N VAL A 224 -16.30 10.47 16.00
CA VAL A 224 -15.80 9.63 17.10
C VAL A 224 -15.49 10.52 18.31
N ARG A 225 -16.57 10.97 18.99
CA ARG A 225 -16.52 11.91 20.13
C ARG A 225 -16.75 11.24 21.49
N ARG A 226 -17.31 10.03 21.54
CA ARG A 226 -17.50 9.30 22.80
C ARG A 226 -16.34 8.34 23.03
N ASP A 227 -15.98 8.14 24.29
CA ASP A 227 -14.82 7.36 24.77
C ASP A 227 -14.71 5.94 24.20
N PHE A 228 -15.80 5.37 23.67
CA PHE A 228 -15.88 4.00 23.16
C PHE A 228 -16.23 3.89 21.67
N ASP A 229 -16.44 4.98 20.93
CA ASP A 229 -16.76 4.90 19.50
C ASP A 229 -15.55 4.31 18.72
N PRO A 230 -15.74 3.32 17.82
CA PRO A 230 -14.65 2.73 17.03
C PRO A 230 -13.95 3.78 16.17
N VAL A 231 -12.62 3.81 16.26
CA VAL A 231 -11.78 4.49 15.27
C VAL A 231 -11.90 3.69 13.99
N VAL A 232 -12.26 4.36 12.91
CA VAL A 232 -12.38 3.74 11.59
C VAL A 232 -10.99 3.69 10.95
N VAL A 233 -10.65 2.53 10.40
CA VAL A 233 -9.48 2.32 9.55
C VAL A 233 -9.97 2.27 8.10
N SER A 234 -9.40 3.08 7.21
CA SER A 234 -9.71 2.98 5.77
C SER A 234 -8.92 1.84 5.13
N LEU A 235 -9.35 1.34 3.98
CA LEU A 235 -8.60 0.40 3.17
C LEU A 235 -7.27 0.99 2.65
N GLU A 236 -7.25 2.31 2.41
CA GLU A 236 -6.07 3.03 1.94
C GLU A 236 -4.93 3.03 2.97
N GLU A 237 -5.23 3.01 4.27
CA GLU A 237 -4.19 3.01 5.31
C GLU A 237 -3.26 1.78 5.24
N PRO A 238 -3.74 0.52 5.33
CA PRO A 238 -2.88 -0.65 5.20
C PRO A 238 -2.30 -0.82 3.78
N HIS A 239 -2.98 -0.34 2.74
CA HIS A 239 -2.42 -0.23 1.38
C HIS A 239 -1.14 0.63 1.38
N ASN A 240 -1.21 1.84 1.93
CA ASN A 240 -0.07 2.76 1.99
C ASN A 240 1.09 2.14 2.77
N SER A 241 0.80 1.43 3.87
CA SER A 241 1.84 0.80 4.66
C SER A 241 2.59 -0.30 3.92
N MET A 242 1.92 -1.09 3.07
CA MET A 242 2.59 -2.11 2.26
C MET A 242 3.46 -1.52 1.16
N HIS A 243 3.02 -0.43 0.52
CA HIS A 243 3.86 0.36 -0.38
C HIS A 243 5.17 0.79 0.29
N LEU A 244 5.07 1.38 1.49
CA LEU A 244 6.22 1.87 2.23
C LEU A 244 7.14 0.72 2.72
N ALA A 245 6.55 -0.40 3.17
CA ALA A 245 7.30 -1.59 3.58
C ALA A 245 8.15 -2.18 2.44
N ILE A 246 7.58 -2.28 1.24
CA ILE A 246 8.30 -2.82 0.07
C ILE A 246 9.30 -1.78 -0.47
N GLY A 247 8.92 -0.50 -0.42
CA GLY A 247 9.68 0.65 -0.89
C GLY A 247 10.82 1.12 0.02
N GLY A 248 11.00 0.49 1.18
CA GLY A 248 12.18 0.66 2.04
C GLY A 248 12.07 1.70 3.14
N PHE A 249 10.86 1.99 3.59
CA PHE A 249 10.67 2.59 4.92
C PHE A 249 10.77 1.51 6.00
N ASP A 250 11.27 1.89 7.15
CA ASP A 250 11.32 1.06 8.35
C ASP A 250 10.92 1.94 9.54
N VAL A 251 10.31 1.35 10.56
CA VAL A 251 9.96 2.05 11.81
C VAL A 251 10.86 1.51 12.92
N PRO A 252 11.81 2.31 13.44
CA PRO A 252 12.76 1.83 14.44
C PRO A 252 12.10 1.65 15.80
N HIS A 253 12.15 0.43 16.41
CA HIS A 253 12.61 0.24 17.82
C HIS A 253 12.72 -1.18 18.43
N GLN A 254 12.88 -2.28 17.68
CA GLN A 254 13.27 -3.56 18.32
C GLN A 254 14.65 -4.01 17.88
N LYS A 255 15.67 -3.76 18.72
CA LYS A 255 17.07 -4.30 18.86
C LYS A 255 17.85 -4.88 17.66
N ALA A 256 17.30 -4.92 16.46
CA ALA A 256 17.87 -5.40 15.23
C ALA A 256 17.85 -4.22 14.25
N ARG A 257 18.73 -3.25 14.50
CA ARG A 257 19.02 -2.18 13.54
C ARG A 257 19.67 -2.80 12.30
N ASN A 258 18.84 -3.22 11.37
CA ASN A 258 19.22 -3.47 9.98
C ASN A 258 18.47 -2.51 9.06
N VAL A 259 18.21 -1.27 9.51
CA VAL A 259 17.81 -0.21 8.58
C VAL A 259 18.95 -0.10 7.58
N TYR A 260 18.67 -0.35 6.31
CA TYR A 260 19.62 -0.13 5.24
C TYR A 260 19.34 1.30 4.75
N PRO A 261 20.06 2.30 5.29
CA PRO A 261 19.69 3.71 5.11
C PRO A 261 19.75 4.05 3.62
N PHE A 262 18.97 5.05 3.17
CA PHE A 262 18.91 5.43 1.76
C PHE A 262 18.34 4.34 0.83
N ALA A 263 17.57 3.38 1.35
CA ALA A 263 16.84 2.39 0.54
C ALA A 263 15.54 2.97 -0.04
N ASN A 264 15.62 3.60 -1.20
CA ASN A 264 14.50 4.25 -1.90
C ASN A 264 13.93 3.38 -3.02
N GLY A 265 13.30 2.25 -2.68
CA GLY A 265 12.66 1.37 -3.67
C GLY A 265 11.43 1.99 -4.34
N ASP A 266 11.14 1.58 -5.58
CA ASP A 266 10.13 2.22 -6.42
C ASP A 266 8.71 2.15 -5.84
N MET A 267 8.37 1.06 -5.14
CA MET A 267 7.06 0.87 -4.48
C MET A 267 6.76 1.90 -3.38
N GLY A 268 7.78 2.61 -2.88
CA GLY A 268 7.66 3.50 -1.73
C GLY A 268 7.09 4.88 -2.06
N GLU A 269 6.86 5.19 -3.33
CA GLU A 269 6.37 6.50 -3.79
C GLU A 269 5.38 6.31 -4.94
N ASN A 270 4.33 7.13 -4.97
CA ASN A 270 3.27 7.00 -5.99
C ASN A 270 3.79 7.15 -7.42
N ASP A 271 4.80 7.98 -7.63
CA ASP A 271 5.29 8.36 -8.96
C ASP A 271 5.91 7.17 -9.72
N THR A 272 6.45 6.17 -9.01
CA THR A 272 7.17 5.05 -9.62
C THR A 272 6.68 3.66 -9.20
N ALA A 273 5.80 3.57 -8.19
CA ALA A 273 5.40 2.28 -7.63
C ALA A 273 4.82 1.32 -8.67
N ALA A 274 4.03 1.82 -9.62
CA ALA A 274 3.40 1.00 -10.63
C ALA A 274 4.42 0.20 -11.47
N PHE A 275 5.62 0.74 -11.72
CA PHE A 275 6.63 0.09 -12.56
C PHE A 275 7.03 -1.28 -12.02
N ASP A 276 6.99 -1.48 -10.71
CA ASP A 276 7.31 -2.75 -10.07
C ASP A 276 6.18 -3.77 -10.26
N PRO A 277 6.43 -4.97 -10.82
CA PRO A 277 5.40 -5.98 -11.03
C PRO A 277 4.59 -6.36 -9.78
N VAL A 278 5.17 -6.26 -8.57
CA VAL A 278 4.45 -6.58 -7.32
C VAL A 278 3.27 -5.65 -7.07
N PHE A 279 3.30 -4.43 -7.62
CA PHE A 279 2.21 -3.44 -7.55
C PHE A 279 0.87 -4.06 -7.94
N PHE A 280 0.83 -4.79 -9.05
CA PHE A 280 -0.40 -5.37 -9.57
C PHE A 280 -0.90 -6.56 -8.74
N PHE A 281 -0.06 -7.20 -7.92
CA PHE A 281 -0.52 -8.27 -7.04
C PHE A 281 -1.01 -7.72 -5.71
N HIS A 282 -0.37 -6.64 -5.24
CA HIS A 282 -0.81 -5.84 -4.10
C HIS A 282 -2.18 -5.21 -4.36
N HIS A 283 -2.33 -4.47 -5.46
CA HIS A 283 -3.61 -3.84 -5.82
C HIS A 283 -4.72 -4.84 -6.12
N CYS A 284 -4.38 -6.07 -6.55
CA CYS A 284 -5.35 -7.17 -6.67
C CYS A 284 -5.91 -7.57 -5.30
N PHE A 285 -5.06 -7.57 -4.27
CA PHE A 285 -5.46 -7.87 -2.91
C PHE A 285 -6.30 -6.75 -2.31
N ILE A 286 -5.97 -5.49 -2.62
CA ILE A 286 -6.80 -4.33 -2.25
C ILE A 286 -8.19 -4.43 -2.88
N ASP A 287 -8.29 -4.76 -4.18
CA ASP A 287 -9.56 -4.99 -4.87
C ASP A 287 -10.34 -6.20 -4.27
N TYR A 288 -9.64 -7.27 -3.89
CA TYR A 288 -10.25 -8.39 -3.16
C TYR A 288 -10.83 -7.96 -1.81
N LEU A 289 -10.14 -7.13 -1.03
CA LEU A 289 -10.64 -6.60 0.24
C LEU A 289 -11.81 -5.65 0.05
N PHE A 290 -11.79 -4.81 -0.99
CA PHE A 290 -12.93 -3.99 -1.36
C PHE A 290 -14.15 -4.85 -1.70
N TRP A 291 -14.00 -5.85 -2.56
CA TRP A 291 -15.06 -6.81 -2.88
C TRP A 291 -15.59 -7.52 -1.62
N LYS A 292 -14.71 -7.88 -0.68
CA LYS A 292 -15.09 -8.54 0.58
C LYS A 292 -15.87 -7.60 1.51
N TRP A 293 -15.47 -6.34 1.59
CA TRP A 293 -16.23 -5.31 2.30
C TRP A 293 -17.61 -5.12 1.67
N GLN A 294 -17.67 -5.00 0.33
CA GLN A 294 -18.93 -4.88 -0.39
C GLN A 294 -19.88 -6.06 -0.13
N ASP A 295 -19.37 -7.28 -0.07
CA ASP A 295 -20.19 -8.44 0.24
C ASP A 295 -20.74 -8.42 1.66
N SER A 296 -19.87 -8.20 2.64
CA SER A 296 -20.25 -8.16 4.06
C SER A 296 -21.22 -7.02 4.40
N HIS A 297 -21.18 -5.92 3.63
CA HIS A 297 -22.03 -4.75 3.82
C HIS A 297 -23.22 -4.68 2.85
N ASN A 298 -23.39 -5.69 1.99
CA ASN A 298 -24.41 -5.71 0.93
C ASN A 298 -24.35 -4.47 0.01
N LYS A 299 -23.13 -4.09 -0.40
CA LYS A 299 -22.78 -2.94 -1.24
C LYS A 299 -22.16 -3.34 -2.59
N SER A 300 -22.34 -4.58 -3.02
CA SER A 300 -21.81 -5.10 -4.30
C SER A 300 -22.46 -4.52 -5.56
N LYS A 301 -23.61 -3.85 -5.42
CA LYS A 301 -24.37 -3.27 -6.54
C LYS A 301 -24.49 -1.75 -6.50
N GLN A 302 -24.28 -1.16 -5.34
CA GLN A 302 -24.45 0.27 -5.12
C GLN A 302 -23.55 0.69 -3.97
N LEU A 303 -22.83 1.78 -4.21
CA LEU A 303 -22.06 2.52 -3.22
C LEU A 303 -22.75 3.85 -2.99
N ASP A 304 -22.42 4.49 -1.87
CA ASP A 304 -22.91 5.83 -1.55
C ASP A 304 -21.73 6.64 -1.00
N ILE A 305 -21.64 7.92 -1.40
CA ILE A 305 -20.65 8.86 -0.88
C ILE A 305 -21.35 9.84 0.06
N ILE A 306 -20.85 10.01 1.27
CA ILE A 306 -21.34 10.99 2.25
C ILE A 306 -20.76 12.35 1.89
N PRO A 307 -21.57 13.32 1.44
CA PRO A 307 -21.07 14.63 1.04
C PRO A 307 -20.53 15.41 2.24
N GLY A 308 -19.47 16.18 2.02
CA GLY A 308 -18.93 17.13 3.00
C GLY A 308 -17.99 16.52 4.04
N LEU A 309 -17.58 15.25 3.88
CA LEU A 309 -16.38 14.72 4.52
C LEU A 309 -15.15 15.05 3.66
N ASP A 310 -14.00 15.28 4.31
CA ASP A 310 -12.73 15.41 3.60
C ASP A 310 -12.51 14.21 2.66
N GLY A 311 -12.02 14.46 1.44
CA GLY A 311 -11.85 13.43 0.41
C GLY A 311 -13.08 13.19 -0.48
N THR A 312 -14.19 13.92 -0.27
CA THR A 312 -15.40 13.83 -1.11
C THR A 312 -15.66 15.05 -1.97
N GLU A 313 -14.90 16.13 -1.77
CA GLU A 313 -15.15 17.42 -2.43
C GLU A 313 -14.95 17.33 -3.95
N GLY A 314 -16.00 17.69 -4.70
CA GLY A 314 -15.96 17.66 -6.18
C GLY A 314 -15.95 16.27 -6.82
N LEU A 315 -16.04 15.20 -6.01
CA LEU A 315 -16.01 13.81 -6.49
C LEU A 315 -17.35 13.11 -6.21
N SER A 316 -17.75 12.23 -7.14
CA SER A 316 -18.95 11.43 -7.06
C SER A 316 -18.74 10.07 -7.74
N LEU A 317 -19.71 9.17 -7.63
CA LEU A 317 -19.66 7.89 -8.35
C LEU A 317 -19.73 8.04 -9.88
N ASP A 318 -20.17 9.22 -10.37
CA ASP A 318 -20.24 9.59 -11.78
C ASP A 318 -18.99 10.34 -12.26
N THR A 319 -18.06 10.67 -11.36
CA THR A 319 -16.80 11.29 -11.75
C THR A 319 -16.02 10.32 -12.64
N ALA A 320 -15.51 10.83 -13.76
CA ALA A 320 -14.73 10.06 -14.71
C ALA A 320 -13.47 9.49 -14.04
N LEU A 321 -13.29 8.18 -14.17
CA LEU A 321 -12.07 7.47 -13.80
C LEU A 321 -11.09 7.57 -14.96
N GLU A 322 -10.61 8.79 -15.23
CA GLU A 322 -9.67 9.04 -16.33
C GLU A 322 -8.37 8.23 -16.14
N PRO A 323 -7.75 7.74 -17.22
CA PRO A 323 -8.15 7.88 -18.63
C PRO A 323 -9.01 6.70 -19.14
N PHE A 324 -9.67 5.95 -18.25
CA PHE A 324 -10.33 4.71 -18.64
C PHE A 324 -11.62 4.97 -19.41
N THR A 325 -11.82 4.22 -20.49
CA THR A 325 -13.03 4.32 -21.32
C THR A 325 -13.71 2.96 -21.45
N LYS A 326 -15.03 3.01 -21.60
CA LYS A 326 -15.90 1.86 -21.85
C LYS A 326 -16.48 1.98 -23.26
N GLU A 327 -16.42 0.89 -24.02
CA GLU A 327 -17.16 0.78 -25.29
C GLU A 327 -18.66 0.75 -25.01
N GLU A 328 -19.40 1.57 -25.74
CA GLU A 328 -20.85 1.61 -25.70
C GLU A 328 -21.46 0.54 -26.62
N ILE A 329 -22.79 0.41 -26.56
CA ILE A 329 -23.53 -0.59 -27.37
C ILE A 329 -23.25 -0.39 -28.87
N THR A 330 -23.06 0.87 -29.31
CA THR A 330 -22.67 1.19 -30.67
C THR A 330 -21.16 0.97 -30.84
N PRO A 331 -20.72 0.04 -31.70
CA PRO A 331 -19.30 -0.22 -31.90
C PRO A 331 -18.56 1.03 -32.37
N GLY A 332 -17.51 1.42 -31.65
CA GLY A 332 -16.69 2.60 -31.94
C GLY A 332 -17.04 3.84 -31.10
N ASP A 333 -18.20 3.85 -30.44
CA ASP A 333 -18.52 4.88 -29.45
C ASP A 333 -17.95 4.48 -28.08
N THR A 334 -17.24 5.40 -27.44
CA THR A 334 -16.68 5.21 -26.10
C THR A 334 -17.08 6.36 -25.19
N ARG A 335 -17.15 6.08 -23.89
CA ARG A 335 -17.27 7.11 -22.85
C ARG A 335 -16.28 6.85 -21.71
N PRO A 336 -15.96 7.86 -20.90
CA PRO A 336 -15.21 7.64 -19.67
C PRO A 336 -15.91 6.61 -18.76
N MET A 337 -15.12 5.72 -18.17
CA MET A 337 -15.58 4.85 -17.09
C MET A 337 -15.86 5.67 -15.84
N THR A 338 -16.79 5.19 -15.03
CA THR A 338 -17.14 5.79 -13.73
C THR A 338 -17.11 4.70 -12.64
N SER A 339 -17.20 5.10 -11.37
CA SER A 339 -17.26 4.11 -10.27
C SER A 339 -18.49 3.19 -10.41
N ASN A 340 -19.58 3.70 -10.98
CA ASN A 340 -20.78 2.93 -11.27
C ASN A 340 -20.55 1.77 -12.25
N ASP A 341 -19.55 1.87 -13.15
CA ASP A 341 -19.23 0.80 -14.11
C ASP A 341 -18.44 -0.35 -13.52
N VAL A 342 -17.80 -0.14 -12.38
CA VAL A 342 -16.82 -1.06 -11.78
C VAL A 342 -17.22 -1.52 -10.37
N THR A 343 -18.30 -0.98 -9.82
CA THR A 343 -18.81 -1.35 -8.48
C THR A 343 -19.07 -2.85 -8.38
N ASN A 344 -19.57 -3.47 -9.44
CA ASN A 344 -19.84 -4.90 -9.47
C ASN A 344 -18.79 -5.61 -10.34
N THR A 345 -17.88 -6.34 -9.72
CA THR A 345 -16.81 -7.11 -10.40
C THR A 345 -17.32 -8.07 -11.48
N ALA A 346 -18.53 -8.61 -11.33
CA ALA A 346 -19.14 -9.49 -12.33
C ALA A 346 -19.39 -8.76 -13.67
N ASP A 347 -19.62 -7.45 -13.66
CA ASP A 347 -19.79 -6.63 -14.87
C ASP A 347 -18.46 -6.45 -15.61
N LEU A 348 -17.34 -6.68 -14.93
CA LEU A 348 -15.98 -6.75 -15.50
C LEU A 348 -15.59 -8.20 -15.89
N GLY A 349 -16.49 -9.16 -15.69
CA GLY A 349 -16.33 -10.56 -16.07
C GLY A 349 -15.38 -11.36 -15.19
N TYR A 350 -15.10 -10.89 -13.98
CA TYR A 350 -14.36 -11.65 -12.97
C TYR A 350 -15.10 -11.65 -11.63
N ASP A 351 -14.66 -12.53 -10.73
CA ASP A 351 -15.15 -12.60 -9.35
C ASP A 351 -14.04 -13.18 -8.45
N TYR A 352 -14.29 -13.21 -7.15
CA TYR A 352 -13.40 -13.80 -6.15
C TYR A 352 -14.01 -15.06 -5.53
N PRO A 353 -13.18 -15.99 -5.04
CA PRO A 353 -13.68 -17.15 -4.31
C PRO A 353 -14.35 -16.69 -3.02
N ARG A 354 -15.64 -16.98 -2.88
CA ARG A 354 -16.36 -16.84 -1.61
C ARG A 354 -15.69 -17.72 -0.56
N PRO A 355 -15.31 -17.19 0.63
CA PRO A 355 -14.79 -18.03 1.70
C PRO A 355 -15.84 -19.10 2.05
N ARG A 356 -15.39 -20.34 2.24
CA ARG A 356 -16.29 -21.42 2.72
C ARG A 356 -16.60 -21.16 4.19
N GLY A 357 -17.72 -20.46 4.43
CA GLY A 357 -18.19 -20.08 5.75
C GLY A 357 -17.69 -18.70 6.17
N HIS A 358 -18.62 -17.83 6.53
CA HIS A 358 -18.33 -16.65 7.34
C HIS A 358 -18.19 -17.12 8.79
N PHE A 359 -16.98 -17.49 9.19
CA PHE A 359 -16.67 -17.44 10.61
C PHE A 359 -16.38 -15.98 10.93
N ILE A 360 -17.39 -15.28 11.44
CA ILE A 360 -17.12 -14.18 12.36
C ILE A 360 -16.51 -14.90 13.56
N LEU A 361 -15.19 -15.04 13.57
CA LEU A 361 -14.51 -15.32 14.81
C LEU A 361 -14.87 -14.13 15.71
N PRO A 362 -15.45 -14.35 16.90
CA PRO A 362 -15.61 -13.25 17.83
C PRO A 362 -14.21 -12.65 18.01
N SER A 363 -14.03 -11.41 17.55
CA SER A 363 -12.87 -10.63 17.95
C SER A 363 -12.85 -10.69 19.47
N PRO A 364 -11.70 -11.01 20.11
CA PRO A 364 -11.63 -10.97 21.55
C PRO A 364 -12.23 -9.63 22.00
N GLU A 365 -13.14 -9.64 22.99
CA GLU A 365 -13.63 -8.42 23.60
C GLU A 365 -12.46 -7.74 24.32
N PHE A 366 -11.63 -7.05 23.54
CA PHE A 366 -10.56 -6.24 24.06
C PHE A 366 -11.20 -5.01 24.70
N ARG A 367 -10.78 -4.69 25.92
CA ARG A 367 -11.19 -3.43 26.55
C ARG A 367 -10.73 -2.30 25.62
N GLN A 368 -11.70 -1.57 25.09
CA GLN A 368 -11.45 -0.36 24.33
C GLN A 368 -10.98 0.72 25.31
N GLY A 369 -9.73 1.17 25.16
CA GLY A 369 -9.22 2.36 25.81
C GLY A 369 -9.50 3.61 24.97
N PRO A 370 -9.11 4.80 25.47
CA PRO A 370 -9.38 6.06 24.77
C PRO A 370 -8.65 6.15 23.43
N LYS A 371 -9.11 7.08 22.59
CA LYS A 371 -8.47 7.41 21.31
C LYS A 371 -7.22 8.26 21.56
N LEU A 372 -6.06 7.77 21.11
CA LEU A 372 -4.82 8.54 20.98
C LEU A 372 -4.80 9.23 19.61
N THR A 373 -4.45 10.52 19.58
CA THR A 373 -4.32 11.28 18.34
C THR A 373 -2.96 11.97 18.26
N ALA A 374 -2.23 11.69 17.18
CA ALA A 374 -1.04 12.46 16.82
C ALA A 374 -1.42 13.61 15.87
N THR A 375 -1.04 14.84 16.22
CA THR A 375 -1.40 16.07 15.46
C THR A 375 -0.17 16.93 15.15
N SER A 376 -0.41 18.09 14.50
CA SER A 376 0.61 19.08 14.15
C SER A 376 1.59 18.59 13.08
N ILE A 377 1.11 17.70 12.20
CA ILE A 377 1.86 17.15 11.08
C ILE A 377 1.27 17.74 9.80
N ASN A 378 2.07 18.49 9.06
CA ASN A 378 1.66 19.08 7.78
C ASN A 378 2.47 18.46 6.64
N ARG A 379 1.80 17.69 5.77
CA ARG A 379 2.48 16.93 4.71
C ARG A 379 3.15 17.80 3.66
N ALA A 380 2.72 19.05 3.46
CA ALA A 380 3.39 19.95 2.52
C ALA A 380 4.81 20.35 2.96
N ARG A 381 5.16 20.08 4.22
CA ARG A 381 6.51 20.30 4.77
C ARG A 381 7.37 19.03 4.76
N ILE A 382 6.84 17.93 4.24
CA ILE A 382 7.51 16.63 4.21
C ILE A 382 7.70 16.23 2.75
N ARG A 383 8.95 15.94 2.39
CA ARG A 383 9.30 15.42 1.08
C ARG A 383 9.00 13.93 1.01
N GLY A 384 8.24 13.54 0.00
CA GLY A 384 7.94 12.14 -0.31
C GLY A 384 7.02 11.50 0.72
N SER A 385 6.96 10.18 0.66
CA SER A 385 6.22 9.38 1.61
C SER A 385 6.87 9.41 2.99
N PHE A 386 6.08 9.17 4.04
CA PHE A 386 6.56 9.16 5.41
C PHE A 386 5.69 8.30 6.31
N VAL A 387 6.22 7.98 7.49
CA VAL A 387 5.54 7.18 8.51
C VAL A 387 5.38 7.99 9.77
N ILE A 388 4.20 7.96 10.36
CA ILE A 388 3.94 8.47 11.70
C ILE A 388 3.95 7.28 12.64
N SER A 389 4.86 7.23 13.59
CA SER A 389 4.87 6.22 14.65
C SER A 389 4.38 6.85 15.95
N THR A 390 3.52 6.14 16.68
CA THR A 390 2.98 6.58 17.98
C THR A 390 3.43 5.64 19.08
N TRP A 391 3.86 6.20 20.21
CA TRP A 391 4.58 5.48 21.25
C TRP A 391 4.01 5.78 22.64
N ALA A 392 4.02 4.77 23.50
CA ALA A 392 3.91 4.92 24.95
C ALA A 392 5.31 4.91 25.57
N LYS A 393 5.62 5.88 26.43
CA LYS A 393 6.85 5.90 27.20
C LYS A 393 6.89 4.75 28.19
N GLY A 394 8.01 4.04 28.23
CA GLY A 394 8.24 3.01 29.24
C GLY A 394 8.41 3.61 30.64
N LYS A 395 7.84 2.97 31.66
CA LYS A 395 8.06 3.30 33.07
C LYS A 395 9.13 2.38 33.69
N ASP A 396 9.78 2.85 34.75
CA ASP A 396 10.70 2.05 35.58
C ASP A 396 11.81 1.31 34.79
N GLY A 397 12.34 1.96 33.75
CA GLY A 397 13.42 1.42 32.91
C GLY A 397 12.98 0.39 31.86
N GLN A 398 11.68 0.19 31.68
CA GLN A 398 11.14 -0.56 30.53
C GLN A 398 11.33 0.22 29.23
N PRO A 399 11.51 -0.45 28.07
CA PRO A 399 11.60 0.23 26.79
C PRO A 399 10.27 0.91 26.43
N ASP A 400 10.37 2.00 25.65
CA ASP A 400 9.22 2.60 24.99
C ASP A 400 8.55 1.58 24.07
N LYS A 401 7.23 1.68 23.95
CA LYS A 401 6.39 0.72 23.24
C LYS A 401 5.73 1.38 22.04
N LEU A 402 5.95 0.82 20.85
CA LEU A 402 5.23 1.21 19.64
C LEU A 402 3.76 0.80 19.79
N LEU A 403 2.86 1.73 19.52
CA LEU A 403 1.42 1.52 19.61
C LEU A 403 0.81 1.33 18.24
N ASP A 404 1.26 2.12 17.27
CA ASP A 404 0.74 2.12 15.90
C ASP A 404 1.67 2.86 14.94
N THR A 405 1.55 2.52 13.67
CA THR A 405 2.23 3.18 12.55
C THR A 405 1.21 3.57 11.50
N LYS A 406 1.13 4.86 11.17
CA LYS A 406 0.33 5.37 10.06
C LYS A 406 1.23 5.77 8.90
N SER A 407 1.04 5.13 7.76
CA SER A 407 1.78 5.43 6.54
C SER A 407 1.05 6.46 5.70
N VAL A 408 1.80 7.47 5.24
CA VAL A 408 1.34 8.44 4.26
C VAL A 408 2.11 8.18 2.97
N LEU A 409 1.47 7.47 2.04
CA LEU A 409 1.97 7.31 0.69
C LEU A 409 1.73 8.62 -0.05
N SER A 410 2.81 9.28 -0.42
CA SER A 410 2.81 10.63 -0.95
C SER A 410 3.55 10.69 -2.28
N ARG A 411 3.72 11.92 -2.76
CA ARG A 411 4.64 12.29 -3.83
C ARG A 411 5.70 13.22 -3.25
N TRP A 412 6.85 13.30 -3.90
CA TRP A 412 7.97 14.08 -3.38
C TRP A 412 7.73 15.59 -3.31
N ASN A 413 6.94 16.13 -4.24
CA ASN A 413 6.52 17.54 -4.23
C ASN A 413 5.00 17.67 -4.25
N THR A 414 4.39 17.78 -3.07
CA THR A 414 2.95 18.06 -2.95
C THR A 414 2.61 19.52 -3.25
N GLY A 415 3.61 20.42 -3.30
CA GLY A 415 3.41 21.86 -3.49
C GLY A 415 3.12 22.28 -4.94
N SER A 416 3.48 21.47 -5.94
CA SER A 416 3.23 21.75 -7.37
C SER A 416 1.98 21.06 -7.93
N CYS A 417 1.34 20.18 -7.17
CA CYS A 417 0.15 19.43 -7.59
C CYS A 417 -1.12 20.03 -6.97
N GLU A 418 -1.99 20.65 -7.79
CA GLU A 418 -3.19 21.37 -7.35
C GLU A 418 -4.13 20.50 -6.49
N ASN A 419 -4.37 19.25 -6.90
CA ASN A 419 -5.19 18.31 -6.11
C ASN A 419 -4.48 17.76 -4.86
N CYS A 420 -3.15 17.81 -4.82
CA CYS A 420 -2.34 17.32 -3.70
C CYS A 420 -2.18 18.36 -2.57
N GLN A 421 -2.59 19.62 -2.82
CA GLN A 421 -2.61 20.69 -1.82
C GLN A 421 -3.83 20.64 -0.89
N ASN A 422 -4.79 19.74 -1.14
CA ASN A 422 -5.93 19.55 -0.26
C ASN A 422 -5.55 18.66 0.94
N TYR A 423 -6.17 18.92 2.10
CA TYR A 423 -6.02 18.15 3.35
C TYR A 423 -4.56 17.98 3.79
N LEU A 424 -3.83 19.09 3.88
CA LEU A 424 -2.39 19.09 4.21
C LEU A 424 -2.09 18.66 5.64
N ASP A 425 -3.03 18.86 6.55
CA ASP A 425 -2.87 18.47 7.95
C ASP A 425 -3.24 16.99 8.11
N ILE A 426 -2.26 16.22 8.57
CA ILE A 426 -2.39 14.79 8.81
C ILE A 426 -2.53 14.56 10.31
N GLU A 427 -3.55 13.78 10.67
CA GLU A 427 -3.77 13.28 12.01
C GLU A 427 -3.73 11.75 12.01
N SER A 428 -3.00 11.17 12.96
CA SER A 428 -3.04 9.73 13.20
C SER A 428 -3.95 9.45 14.38
N HIS A 429 -5.00 8.64 14.19
CA HIS A 429 -5.93 8.28 15.25
C HIS A 429 -5.83 6.79 15.53
N ARG A 430 -5.69 6.38 16.79
CA ARG A 430 -5.69 4.97 17.17
C ARG A 430 -6.43 4.71 18.47
N LYS A 431 -7.11 3.57 18.56
CA LYS A 431 -7.60 3.05 19.84
C LYS A 431 -6.46 2.46 20.65
N LEU A 432 -6.39 2.85 21.93
CA LEU A 432 -5.50 2.22 22.89
C LEU A 432 -6.12 0.92 23.40
N TRP A 433 -6.06 -0.13 22.57
CA TRP A 433 -6.54 -1.45 22.97
C TRP A 433 -5.85 -1.91 24.25
N GLY A 434 -6.61 -2.42 25.21
CA GLY A 434 -5.98 -2.99 26.40
C GLY A 434 -5.34 -1.98 27.34
N PHE A 435 -5.62 -0.68 27.19
CA PHE A 435 -5.40 0.32 28.23
C PHE A 435 -6.70 0.52 29.02
N SER A 436 -6.60 0.70 30.33
CA SER A 436 -7.68 1.35 31.08
C SER A 436 -7.65 2.87 30.85
N ASN A 437 -8.78 3.56 31.09
CA ASN A 437 -8.80 5.03 30.98
C ASN A 437 -7.77 5.67 31.92
N ASP A 438 -7.65 5.18 33.16
CA ASP A 438 -6.69 5.69 34.14
C ASP A 438 -5.24 5.42 33.73
N GLU A 439 -4.96 4.22 33.19
CA GLU A 439 -3.63 3.88 32.67
C GLU A 439 -3.24 4.75 31.48
N ALA A 440 -4.19 5.02 30.57
CA ALA A 440 -3.95 5.93 29.46
C ALA A 440 -3.69 7.36 29.96
N LEU A 441 -4.44 7.85 30.94
CA LEU A 441 -4.25 9.19 31.52
C LEU A 441 -2.91 9.33 32.27
N ASP A 442 -2.36 8.24 32.80
CA ASP A 442 -1.08 8.21 33.51
C ASP A 442 0.11 7.85 32.59
N THR A 443 -0.12 7.66 31.28
CA THR A 443 0.94 7.29 30.32
C THR A 443 1.36 8.50 29.48
N ASP A 444 2.66 8.76 29.43
CA ASP A 444 3.21 9.74 28.50
C ASP A 444 3.27 9.15 27.08
N PHE A 445 2.59 9.80 26.14
CA PHE A 445 2.64 9.43 24.73
C PHE A 445 3.50 10.41 23.93
N TYR A 446 4.08 9.91 22.85
CA TYR A 446 4.75 10.74 21.86
C TYR A 446 4.60 10.15 20.47
N ALA A 447 4.85 10.98 19.45
CA ALA A 447 4.85 10.54 18.07
C ALA A 447 6.09 11.06 17.33
N LEU A 448 6.55 10.27 16.36
CA LEU A 448 7.66 10.62 15.48
C LEU A 448 7.22 10.52 14.03
N VAL A 449 7.77 11.40 13.19
CA VAL A 449 7.63 11.34 11.74
C VAL A 449 8.93 10.82 11.14
N HIS A 450 8.88 9.68 10.47
CA HIS A 450 9.99 9.04 9.78
C HIS A 450 9.92 9.38 8.29
N THR A 451 10.95 10.05 7.78
CA THR A 451 11.05 10.44 6.37
C THR A 451 12.25 9.78 5.72
N ARG A 452 12.39 9.90 4.39
CA ARG A 452 13.61 9.47 3.69
C ARG A 452 14.87 10.17 4.23
N ASP A 453 14.75 11.46 4.54
CA ASP A 453 15.86 12.29 5.05
C ASP A 453 16.12 12.06 6.55
N ASN A 454 15.11 11.61 7.30
CA ASN A 454 15.19 11.35 8.75
C ASN A 454 14.53 10.00 9.10
N PRO A 455 15.15 8.87 8.72
CA PRO A 455 14.57 7.54 8.95
C PRO A 455 14.43 7.20 10.44
N GLU A 456 15.27 7.81 11.28
CA GLU A 456 15.24 7.64 12.74
C GLU A 456 13.98 8.24 13.39
N GLY A 457 13.31 9.16 12.70
CA GLY A 457 12.15 9.88 13.20
C GLY A 457 12.49 11.26 13.77
N ILE A 458 11.65 12.25 13.48
CA ILE A 458 11.70 13.60 14.05
C ILE A 458 10.42 13.88 14.85
N ASP A 459 10.54 14.68 15.91
CA ASP A 459 9.42 15.07 16.79
C ASP A 459 8.88 16.47 16.47
N THR A 460 9.39 17.13 15.42
CA THR A 460 8.98 18.47 15.00
C THR A 460 8.81 18.55 13.48
N ILE A 461 7.77 19.27 13.02
CA ILE A 461 7.51 19.54 11.60
C ILE A 461 7.39 21.06 11.36
N GLY A 462 8.36 21.61 10.63
CA GLY A 462 8.49 23.05 10.39
C GLY A 462 8.46 23.90 11.67
N GLY A 463 9.19 23.45 12.69
CA GLY A 463 9.35 24.12 13.98
C GLY A 463 8.26 23.83 15.02
N ASN A 464 7.18 23.15 14.64
CA ASN A 464 6.11 22.79 15.57
C ASN A 464 6.32 21.38 16.12
N LYS A 465 6.25 21.21 17.44
CA LYS A 465 6.34 19.90 18.09
C LYS A 465 5.09 19.07 17.80
N ILE A 466 5.30 17.83 17.36
CA ILE A 466 4.24 16.84 17.19
C ILE A 466 3.64 16.53 18.56
N GLN A 467 2.32 16.65 18.66
CA GLN A 467 1.58 16.28 19.86
C GLN A 467 1.01 14.87 19.71
N ALA A 468 0.92 14.14 20.81
CA ALA A 468 0.30 12.83 20.88
C ALA A 468 -0.59 12.78 22.13
N ASP A 469 -1.87 13.09 21.94
CA ASP A 469 -2.80 13.33 23.04
C ASP A 469 -3.95 12.33 23.02
N ILE A 470 -4.36 11.87 24.19
CA ILE A 470 -5.62 11.16 24.34
C ILE A 470 -6.78 12.16 24.35
N ALA A 471 -7.88 11.83 23.67
CA ALA A 471 -9.10 12.60 23.81
C ALA A 471 -9.55 12.54 25.28
N THR A 472 -9.53 13.67 25.99
CA THR A 472 -10.04 13.74 27.36
C THR A 472 -11.56 13.76 27.34
N PRO A 473 -12.24 12.97 28.19
CA PRO A 473 -13.69 13.09 28.35
C PRO A 473 -14.00 14.48 28.89
N GLN A 474 -14.70 15.32 28.13
CA GLN A 474 -15.40 16.50 28.64
C GLN A 474 -16.89 16.21 28.73
#